data_AF-A0A0N6ZEG4-F1
#
_entry.id   AF-A0A0N6ZEG4-F1
#
_cell.length_a   1.000
_cell.length_b   1.000
_cell.length_c   1.000
_cell.angle_alpha   90.00
_cell.angle_beta   90.00
_cell.angle_gamma   90.00
#
_symmetry.space_group_name_H-M   'P 1'
#
loop_
_entity.id
_entity.type
_entity.pdbx_description
1 polymer ?
#
loop_
_entity_poly.entity_id
_entity_poly.type
_entity_poly.pdbx_seq_one_letter_code
_entity_poly.pdbx_strand_id
1 'polypeptide(L)'
;MDRRGFNRRVLLGGAAAATSLSIAPEAVGAPPAAKGITARTAPAGGEVRHLKMYAEKLPDGQMGYGFEKGKASVPGPLIELNEGDTLHIEFTNTMDVRASLHVHGLDYEISSDGTAMNKSDVEPGGTRTYTWRTHKPGRRSDGTYRPGSAGYWHYHDHVVGTEHGTGGIRKGLYGPVIVRRKGDVLPDATHTIVFNDMTINNRAPHTGPDFEATVGDRVEIVMITHGEYYHTFHMHGHRWADNRTGILTGPDDPSRVIDNKITGPADSFGFQIIAGEGVGAGAWMYHCHVQSHSDMGMVGLFLVKKPDGTIPGYEPHDHGGTAAKSAAPDAEAPAQEHRHEH
;
A
#
# COMPACT_ATOMS: atom_id res chain seq x y z
N MET A 1 4.25 -14.22 66.77
CA MET A 1 3.36 -14.23 67.94
C MET A 1 2.45 -13.01 67.74
N ASP A 2 1.15 -13.08 67.48
CA ASP A 2 0.14 -13.94 68.07
C ASP A 2 -1.14 -14.06 67.18
N ARG A 3 -1.74 -15.24 67.26
CA ARG A 3 -3.10 -15.77 67.00
C ARG A 3 -4.24 -14.95 66.33
N ARG A 4 -4.70 -15.54 65.21
CA ARG A 4 -6.08 -16.03 64.85
C ARG A 4 -7.33 -15.30 65.40
N GLY A 5 -8.26 -15.00 64.48
CA GLY A 5 -9.70 -14.97 64.77
C GLY A 5 -10.56 -14.48 63.60
N PHE A 6 -10.85 -15.32 62.59
CA PHE A 6 -11.92 -15.06 61.62
C PHE A 6 -13.06 -16.06 61.84
N ASN A 7 -14.25 -15.51 62.08
CA ASN A 7 -15.47 -16.24 62.44
C ASN A 7 -16.08 -16.99 61.24
N ARG A 8 -16.48 -18.24 61.49
CA ARG A 8 -17.35 -19.06 60.64
C ARG A 8 -18.83 -18.74 60.93
N ARG A 9 -19.61 -18.42 59.89
CA ARG A 9 -21.04 -18.73 59.74
C ARG A 9 -21.23 -19.12 58.27
N VAL A 10 -21.27 -20.41 57.93
CA VAL A 10 -22.45 -21.28 57.89
C VAL A 10 -23.62 -20.65 57.13
N LEU A 11 -23.76 -21.02 55.86
CA LEU A 11 -25.02 -21.02 55.12
C LEU A 11 -25.08 -22.37 54.38
N LEU A 12 -25.99 -23.22 54.87
CA LEU A 12 -26.38 -24.51 54.33
C LEU A 12 -27.70 -24.31 53.59
N GLY A 13 -27.85 -24.95 52.43
CA GLY A 13 -29.15 -25.38 51.92
C GLY A 13 -29.67 -24.63 50.70
N GLY A 14 -29.58 -25.29 49.54
CA GLY A 14 -30.24 -24.87 48.31
C GLY A 14 -29.77 -25.70 47.12
N ALA A 15 -30.19 -26.97 47.05
CA ALA A 15 -29.97 -27.79 45.86
C ALA A 15 -30.90 -27.32 44.73
N ALA A 16 -30.36 -26.51 43.82
CA ALA A 16 -30.97 -26.25 42.52
C ALA A 16 -30.20 -27.08 41.48
N ALA A 17 -30.90 -28.02 40.83
CA ALA A 17 -30.38 -28.74 39.67
C ALA A 17 -30.26 -27.75 38.50
N ALA A 18 -29.09 -27.13 38.36
CA ALA A 18 -28.73 -26.39 37.17
C ALA A 18 -28.15 -27.37 36.14
N THR A 19 -28.90 -27.66 35.08
CA THR A 19 -28.34 -28.24 33.86
C THR A 19 -27.43 -27.21 33.21
N SER A 20 -26.18 -27.15 33.66
CA SER A 20 -25.14 -26.39 32.98
C SER A 20 -24.86 -27.07 31.64
N LEU A 21 -25.37 -26.51 30.55
CA LEU A 21 -24.74 -26.70 29.24
C LEU A 21 -23.36 -26.05 29.31
N SER A 22 -22.37 -26.84 29.66
CA SER A 22 -20.96 -26.49 29.55
C SER A 22 -20.62 -26.43 28.07
N ILE A 23 -20.83 -25.26 27.44
CA ILE A 23 -20.18 -24.96 26.17
C ILE A 23 -18.72 -24.76 26.54
N ALA A 24 -17.90 -25.80 26.37
CA ALA A 24 -16.47 -25.64 26.49
C ALA A 24 -16.05 -24.57 25.45
N PRO A 25 -15.22 -23.59 25.82
CA PRO A 25 -14.57 -22.78 24.80
C PRO A 25 -13.76 -23.75 23.96
N GLU A 26 -14.11 -23.91 22.69
CA GLU A 26 -13.17 -24.45 21.72
C GLU A 26 -11.98 -23.50 21.75
N ALA A 27 -10.92 -23.91 22.45
CA ALA A 27 -9.63 -23.30 22.28
C ALA A 27 -9.29 -23.49 20.81
N VAL A 28 -9.38 -22.41 20.04
CA VAL A 28 -8.83 -22.37 18.69
C VAL A 28 -7.33 -22.60 18.89
N GLY A 29 -6.91 -23.85 18.72
CA GLY A 29 -5.52 -24.23 18.79
C GLY A 29 -4.76 -23.37 17.79
N ALA A 30 -3.59 -22.88 18.20
CA ALA A 30 -2.67 -22.25 17.26
C ALA A 30 -2.50 -23.20 16.05
N PRO A 31 -2.68 -22.72 14.82
CA PRO A 31 -2.49 -23.56 13.65
C PRO A 31 -1.09 -24.20 13.72
N PRO A 32 -0.94 -25.46 13.29
CA PRO A 32 0.37 -26.10 13.25
C PRO A 32 1.33 -25.20 12.48
N ALA A 33 2.51 -24.93 13.05
CA ALA A 33 3.54 -24.14 12.40
C ALA A 33 3.71 -24.65 10.97
N ALA A 34 3.44 -23.79 9.99
CA ALA A 34 3.60 -24.14 8.59
C ALA A 34 5.02 -24.68 8.41
N LYS A 35 5.15 -25.86 7.80
CA LYS A 35 6.44 -26.51 7.53
C LYS A 35 7.39 -25.47 6.93
N GLY A 36 8.52 -25.28 7.62
CA GLY A 36 9.42 -24.15 7.43
C GLY A 36 9.93 -23.98 6.00
N ILE A 37 9.35 -23.04 5.29
CA ILE A 37 10.04 -22.32 4.22
C ILE A 37 10.71 -21.14 4.93
N THR A 38 12.03 -21.17 5.05
CA THR A 38 12.79 -20.01 5.53
C THR A 38 12.45 -18.82 4.67
N ALA A 39 11.96 -17.74 5.28
CA ALA A 39 11.58 -16.54 4.55
C ALA A 39 12.77 -16.00 3.74
N ARG A 40 12.53 -15.56 2.50
CA ARG A 40 13.57 -14.89 1.69
C ARG A 40 13.97 -13.60 2.38
N THR A 41 15.26 -13.27 2.35
CA THR A 41 15.78 -12.05 2.99
C THR A 41 16.61 -11.20 2.04
N ALA A 42 16.58 -9.88 2.22
CA ALA A 42 17.31 -8.92 1.43
C ALA A 42 18.84 -9.12 1.55
N PRO A 43 19.57 -9.09 0.43
CA PRO A 43 21.03 -9.12 0.44
C PRO A 43 21.60 -7.78 0.98
N ALA A 44 22.92 -7.72 1.16
CA ALA A 44 23.58 -6.46 1.43
C ALA A 44 23.64 -5.60 0.16
N GLY A 45 23.43 -4.29 0.29
CA GLY A 45 23.69 -3.34 -0.79
C GLY A 45 25.14 -2.89 -0.88
N GLY A 46 25.37 -1.92 -1.75
CA GLY A 46 26.66 -1.40 -2.17
C GLY A 46 26.81 -1.26 -3.69
N GLU A 47 25.72 -1.46 -4.45
CA GLU A 47 25.75 -1.40 -5.91
C GLU A 47 25.47 0.02 -6.42
N VAL A 48 26.09 0.37 -7.55
CA VAL A 48 25.71 1.55 -8.32
C VAL A 48 24.71 1.13 -9.38
N ARG A 49 23.51 1.71 -9.32
CA ARG A 49 22.39 1.41 -10.22
C ARG A 49 22.06 2.64 -11.06
N HIS A 50 21.56 2.41 -12.26
CA HIS A 50 21.10 3.45 -13.17
C HIS A 50 19.67 3.14 -13.62
N LEU A 51 18.81 4.16 -13.65
CA LEU A 51 17.47 4.05 -14.23
C LEU A 51 17.12 5.28 -15.06
N LYS A 52 16.14 5.11 -15.94
CA LYS A 52 15.48 6.21 -16.64
C LYS A 52 14.11 6.44 -16.04
N MET A 53 13.72 7.70 -15.92
CA MET A 53 12.38 8.04 -15.46
C MET A 53 11.84 9.24 -16.24
N TYR A 54 10.55 9.21 -16.51
CA TYR A 54 9.84 10.25 -17.24
C TYR A 54 8.73 10.79 -16.36
N ALA A 55 8.56 12.11 -16.35
CA ALA A 55 7.30 12.72 -15.92
C ALA A 55 6.49 13.07 -17.16
N GLU A 56 5.23 12.62 -17.19
CA GLU A 56 4.36 12.75 -18.35
C GLU A 56 2.98 13.28 -17.92
N LYS A 57 2.35 14.05 -18.81
CA LYS A 57 0.93 14.42 -18.67
C LYS A 57 0.08 13.29 -19.24
N LEU A 58 -0.88 12.81 -18.47
CA LEU A 58 -1.78 11.73 -18.84
C LEU A 58 -2.99 12.25 -19.64
N PRO A 59 -3.67 11.40 -20.45
CA PRO A 59 -4.79 11.82 -21.30
C PRO A 59 -5.99 12.43 -20.54
N ASP A 60 -6.18 12.03 -19.28
CA ASP A 60 -7.25 12.51 -18.40
C ASP A 60 -6.89 13.80 -17.65
N GLY A 61 -5.74 14.40 -17.94
CA GLY A 61 -5.25 15.64 -17.32
C GLY A 61 -4.43 15.42 -16.03
N GLN A 62 -4.28 14.18 -15.58
CA GLN A 62 -3.34 13.81 -14.52
C GLN A 62 -1.89 13.93 -14.99
N MET A 63 -0.96 13.72 -14.07
CA MET A 63 0.47 13.65 -14.32
C MET A 63 1.03 12.43 -13.60
N GLY A 64 1.93 11.68 -14.24
CA GLY A 64 2.47 10.46 -13.67
C GLY A 64 3.97 10.32 -13.94
N TYR A 65 4.62 9.49 -13.13
CA TYR A 65 5.98 9.04 -13.38
C TYR A 65 5.98 7.66 -14.03
N GLY A 66 6.95 7.38 -14.90
CA GLY A 66 7.13 6.06 -15.52
C GLY A 66 8.59 5.78 -15.88
N PHE A 67 8.98 4.50 -15.89
CA PHE A 67 10.33 4.10 -16.34
C PHE A 67 10.49 4.11 -17.86
N GLU A 68 9.38 4.08 -18.59
CA GLU A 68 9.32 4.16 -20.04
C GLU A 68 8.36 5.27 -20.47
N LYS A 69 8.65 5.93 -21.60
CA LYS A 69 7.75 6.94 -22.18
C LYS A 69 6.42 6.29 -22.59
N GLY A 70 5.31 6.95 -22.32
CA GLY A 70 3.95 6.46 -22.56
C GLY A 70 3.50 5.36 -21.60
N LYS A 71 4.26 5.12 -20.52
CA LYS A 71 3.99 4.09 -19.50
C LYS A 71 3.94 4.69 -18.10
N ALA A 72 3.76 6.00 -17.97
CA ALA A 72 3.53 6.65 -16.68
C ALA A 72 2.31 6.08 -15.95
N SER A 73 2.43 5.95 -14.63
CA SER A 73 1.38 5.46 -13.74
C SER A 73 1.18 6.40 -12.54
N VAL A 74 0.03 6.26 -11.88
CA VAL A 74 -0.29 6.89 -10.60
C VAL A 74 -0.79 5.79 -9.64
N PRO A 75 -0.06 5.46 -8.56
CA PRO A 75 1.26 5.98 -8.19
C PRO A 75 2.32 5.64 -9.24
N GLY A 76 3.43 6.39 -9.24
CA GLY A 76 4.61 6.08 -10.01
C GLY A 76 5.22 4.71 -9.64
N PRO A 77 6.15 4.19 -10.46
CA PRO A 77 6.71 2.87 -10.25
C PRO A 77 7.53 2.74 -8.95
N LEU A 78 7.45 1.57 -8.31
CA LEU A 78 8.25 1.26 -7.13
C LEU A 78 9.75 1.27 -7.43
N ILE A 79 10.51 2.01 -6.61
CA ILE A 79 11.97 1.93 -6.57
C ILE A 79 12.36 1.16 -5.29
N GLU A 80 13.05 0.04 -5.45
CA GLU A 80 13.56 -0.75 -4.33
C GLU A 80 15.10 -0.82 -4.37
N LEU A 81 15.73 -0.50 -3.24
CA LEU A 81 17.19 -0.47 -3.05
C LEU A 81 17.60 -1.24 -1.79
N ASN A 82 18.87 -1.63 -1.70
CA ASN A 82 19.46 -2.11 -0.45
C ASN A 82 20.35 -1.03 0.19
N GLU A 83 20.44 -0.98 1.53
CA GLU A 83 21.34 -0.04 2.23
C GLU A 83 22.79 -0.18 1.73
N GLY A 84 23.35 0.94 1.26
CA GLY A 84 24.66 1.06 0.63
C GLY A 84 24.60 1.29 -0.88
N ASP A 85 23.46 1.03 -1.53
CA ASP A 85 23.28 1.29 -2.96
C ASP A 85 23.31 2.80 -3.27
N THR A 86 23.77 3.13 -4.48
CA THR A 86 23.64 4.45 -5.11
C THR A 86 22.79 4.30 -6.36
N LEU A 87 21.85 5.21 -6.57
CA LEU A 87 20.92 5.23 -7.68
C LEU A 87 21.08 6.53 -8.48
N HIS A 88 21.44 6.40 -9.75
CA HIS A 88 21.45 7.50 -10.71
C HIS A 88 20.20 7.43 -11.58
N ILE A 89 19.40 8.49 -11.56
CA ILE A 89 18.11 8.58 -12.26
C ILE A 89 18.26 9.59 -13.39
N GLU A 90 18.36 9.13 -14.62
CA GLU A 90 18.23 9.96 -15.81
C GLU A 90 16.75 10.34 -15.98
N PHE A 91 16.37 11.48 -15.40
CA PHE A 91 15.01 11.97 -15.39
C PHE A 91 14.76 12.94 -16.55
N THR A 92 13.74 12.67 -17.36
CA THR A 92 13.30 13.52 -18.45
C THR A 92 11.89 14.03 -18.18
N ASN A 93 11.72 15.36 -18.23
CA ASN A 93 10.41 15.99 -18.16
C ASN A 93 9.81 16.10 -19.57
N THR A 94 8.78 15.32 -19.90
CA THR A 94 8.13 15.37 -21.23
C THR A 94 6.96 16.35 -21.29
N MET A 95 6.64 17.00 -20.17
CA MET A 95 5.52 17.94 -20.06
C MET A 95 5.88 19.34 -20.56
N ASP A 96 4.88 20.21 -20.62
CA ASP A 96 4.94 21.62 -21.05
C ASP A 96 5.17 22.62 -19.90
N VAL A 97 5.36 22.13 -18.67
CA VAL A 97 5.66 22.92 -17.45
C VAL A 97 6.92 22.40 -16.78
N ARG A 98 7.57 23.21 -15.93
CA ARG A 98 8.69 22.72 -15.10
C ARG A 98 8.19 21.63 -14.15
N ALA A 99 9.01 20.61 -13.94
CA ALA A 99 8.74 19.49 -13.04
C ALA A 99 10.03 19.05 -12.37
N SER A 100 9.92 18.32 -11.27
CA SER A 100 11.09 17.85 -10.54
C SER A 100 10.90 16.45 -9.98
N LEU A 101 11.91 16.02 -9.22
CA LEU A 101 11.89 14.77 -8.50
C LEU A 101 12.59 14.97 -7.15
N HIS A 102 11.80 14.95 -6.07
CA HIS A 102 12.23 15.02 -4.68
C HIS A 102 12.01 13.66 -4.00
N VAL A 103 12.87 13.28 -3.05
CA VAL A 103 12.78 11.97 -2.36
C VAL A 103 12.92 12.14 -0.85
N HIS A 104 12.17 11.32 -0.11
CA HIS A 104 12.24 11.27 1.35
C HIS A 104 13.23 10.21 1.83
N GLY A 105 13.91 10.48 2.95
CA GLY A 105 14.72 9.52 3.72
C GLY A 105 16.06 9.06 3.12
N LEU A 106 16.26 9.16 1.81
CA LEU A 106 17.51 8.81 1.14
C LEU A 106 18.54 9.95 1.26
N ASP A 107 19.82 9.62 1.13
CA ASP A 107 20.88 10.63 1.13
C ASP A 107 21.01 11.25 -0.27
N TYR A 108 20.78 12.55 -0.40
CA TYR A 108 21.03 13.28 -1.64
C TYR A 108 21.78 14.58 -1.36
N GLU A 109 22.50 15.06 -2.37
CA GLU A 109 23.09 16.40 -2.33
C GLU A 109 22.05 17.44 -2.76
N ILE A 110 22.29 18.70 -2.40
CA ILE A 110 21.38 19.82 -2.71
C ILE A 110 21.08 19.98 -4.21
N SER A 111 21.99 19.50 -5.07
CA SER A 111 21.81 19.46 -6.52
C SER A 111 20.79 18.42 -6.99
N SER A 112 20.37 17.49 -6.13
CA SER A 112 19.35 16.46 -6.38
C SER A 112 18.13 16.63 -5.47
N ASP A 113 17.95 17.81 -4.86
CA ASP A 113 16.83 18.13 -3.98
C ASP A 113 15.48 18.23 -4.72
N GLY A 114 15.52 18.57 -6.02
CA GLY A 114 14.31 18.71 -6.83
C GLY A 114 13.54 20.01 -6.59
N THR A 115 14.14 21.00 -5.93
CA THR A 115 13.51 22.29 -5.66
C THR A 115 13.99 23.37 -6.63
N ALA A 116 13.08 24.33 -6.91
CA ALA A 116 13.41 25.52 -7.68
C ALA A 116 14.47 26.40 -6.98
N MET A 117 14.41 26.47 -5.64
CA MET A 117 15.36 27.21 -4.80
C MET A 117 16.81 26.81 -5.08
N ASN A 118 17.06 25.50 -5.17
CA ASN A 118 18.40 24.95 -5.41
C ASN A 118 18.69 24.72 -6.90
N LYS A 119 17.82 25.23 -7.80
CA LYS A 119 17.93 25.08 -9.26
C LYS A 119 18.11 23.62 -9.67
N SER A 120 17.34 22.76 -9.01
CA SER A 120 17.43 21.31 -9.13
C SER A 120 16.20 20.68 -9.76
N ASP A 121 15.26 21.50 -10.24
CA ASP A 121 14.14 21.13 -11.09
C ASP A 121 14.52 21.09 -12.58
N VAL A 122 13.57 20.68 -13.44
CA VAL A 122 13.82 20.41 -14.87
C VAL A 122 12.83 21.15 -15.76
N GLU A 123 13.33 21.91 -16.72
CA GLU A 123 12.53 22.59 -17.75
C GLU A 123 11.69 21.63 -18.61
N PRO A 124 10.63 22.12 -19.28
CA PRO A 124 9.93 21.37 -20.32
C PRO A 124 10.88 20.77 -21.36
N GLY A 125 10.78 19.46 -21.61
CA GLY A 125 11.66 18.72 -22.53
C GLY A 125 13.08 18.46 -22.01
N GLY A 126 13.44 19.03 -20.85
CA GLY A 126 14.76 18.91 -20.25
C GLY A 126 15.05 17.52 -19.67
N THR A 127 16.33 17.26 -19.41
CA THR A 127 16.80 16.04 -18.75
C THR A 127 17.83 16.37 -17.68
N ARG A 128 17.72 15.71 -16.52
CA ARG A 128 18.65 15.85 -15.38
C ARG A 128 18.93 14.49 -14.78
N THR A 129 20.16 14.26 -14.34
CA THR A 129 20.48 13.09 -13.51
C THR A 129 20.33 13.43 -12.03
N TYR A 130 19.34 12.86 -11.36
CA TYR A 130 19.25 12.88 -9.90
C TYR A 130 20.09 11.73 -9.32
N THR A 131 20.75 11.96 -8.20
CA THR A 131 21.54 10.93 -7.51
C THR A 131 21.05 10.75 -6.09
N TRP A 132 20.56 9.55 -5.79
CA TRP A 132 20.17 9.14 -4.46
C TRP A 132 21.15 8.10 -3.93
N ARG A 133 21.60 8.26 -2.70
CA ARG A 133 22.50 7.33 -2.02
C ARG A 133 21.79 6.77 -0.80
N THR A 134 22.27 5.63 -0.35
CA THR A 134 21.83 5.02 0.89
C THR A 134 23.04 4.59 1.70
N HIS A 135 22.89 4.49 3.02
CA HIS A 135 23.95 4.04 3.90
C HIS A 135 23.48 3.01 4.91
N LYS A 136 24.41 2.14 5.31
CA LYS A 136 24.22 1.16 6.38
C LYS A 136 24.28 1.87 7.73
N PRO A 137 23.54 1.38 8.74
CA PRO A 137 23.67 1.90 10.10
C PRO A 137 25.07 1.60 10.66
N GLY A 138 25.52 2.39 11.63
CA GLY A 138 26.84 2.16 12.23
C GLY A 138 27.19 3.13 13.36
N ARG A 139 28.23 2.80 14.13
CA ARG A 139 28.71 3.66 15.23
C ARG A 139 29.59 4.78 14.67
N ARG A 140 29.33 6.02 15.08
CA ARG A 140 30.17 7.18 14.77
C ARG A 140 31.41 7.21 15.67
N SER A 141 32.39 8.02 15.30
CA SER A 141 33.62 8.24 16.10
C SER A 141 33.34 8.83 17.48
N ASP A 142 32.27 9.63 17.62
CA ASP A 142 31.80 10.19 18.89
C ASP A 142 31.04 9.17 19.78
N GLY A 143 30.90 7.93 19.31
CA GLY A 143 30.25 6.84 20.03
C GLY A 143 28.73 6.74 19.83
N THR A 144 28.09 7.72 19.19
CA THR A 144 26.65 7.69 18.85
C THR A 144 26.34 6.69 17.73
N TYR A 145 25.07 6.31 17.57
CA TYR A 145 24.62 5.44 16.48
C TYR A 145 24.05 6.24 15.32
N ARG A 146 24.54 6.00 14.11
CA ARG A 146 23.96 6.54 12.88
C ARG A 146 22.85 5.58 12.43
N PRO A 147 21.58 6.03 12.37
CA PRO A 147 20.53 5.23 11.73
C PRO A 147 20.87 5.04 10.26
N GLY A 148 20.60 3.87 9.69
CA GLY A 148 20.76 3.63 8.26
C GLY A 148 19.52 4.05 7.49
N SER A 149 19.61 4.03 6.16
CA SER A 149 18.55 4.50 5.26
C SER A 149 17.34 3.56 5.16
N ALA A 150 17.37 2.34 5.72
CA ALA A 150 16.29 1.37 5.54
C ALA A 150 14.95 1.86 6.10
N GLY A 151 13.90 1.75 5.29
CA GLY A 151 12.56 2.23 5.59
C GLY A 151 11.65 2.22 4.37
N TYR A 152 10.38 2.56 4.62
CA TYR A 152 9.40 2.84 3.59
C TYR A 152 9.36 4.36 3.37
N TRP A 153 9.63 4.76 2.15
CA TRP A 153 9.79 6.15 1.75
C TRP A 153 8.98 6.42 0.48
N HIS A 154 9.06 7.64 -0.03
CA HIS A 154 8.41 8.03 -1.27
C HIS A 154 9.19 9.12 -2.00
N TYR A 155 8.88 9.29 -3.27
CA TYR A 155 9.33 10.39 -4.11
C TYR A 155 8.12 11.14 -4.69
N HIS A 156 8.28 12.44 -4.93
CA HIS A 156 7.22 13.28 -5.50
C HIS A 156 7.79 14.51 -6.22
N ASP A 157 6.92 15.19 -6.96
CA ASP A 157 7.23 16.50 -7.56
C ASP A 157 7.25 17.61 -6.49
N HIS A 158 8.09 18.63 -6.70
CA HIS A 158 8.22 19.76 -5.78
C HIS A 158 8.04 21.14 -6.46
N VAL A 159 7.61 21.21 -7.73
CA VAL A 159 7.56 22.51 -8.46
C VAL A 159 6.31 22.74 -9.31
N VAL A 160 5.54 21.71 -9.64
CA VAL A 160 4.33 21.86 -10.45
C VAL A 160 3.23 22.51 -9.61
N GLY A 161 2.71 23.63 -10.12
CA GLY A 161 1.63 24.41 -9.51
C GLY A 161 2.13 25.39 -8.44
N THR A 162 2.94 24.92 -7.49
CA THR A 162 3.58 25.74 -6.45
C THR A 162 5.04 25.30 -6.25
N GLU A 163 5.85 26.11 -5.59
CA GLU A 163 7.24 25.74 -5.23
C GLU A 163 7.35 24.59 -4.21
N HIS A 164 6.21 24.05 -3.78
CA HIS A 164 6.12 22.86 -2.91
C HIS A 164 5.41 21.68 -3.61
N GLY A 165 5.25 21.75 -4.94
CA GLY A 165 4.71 20.65 -5.74
C GLY A 165 3.23 20.34 -5.52
N THR A 166 2.45 21.25 -4.91
CA THR A 166 1.04 21.01 -4.58
C THR A 166 0.22 20.57 -5.81
N GLY A 167 0.48 21.18 -6.97
CA GLY A 167 -0.19 20.82 -8.22
C GLY A 167 0.28 19.48 -8.79
N GLY A 168 1.57 19.17 -8.69
CA GLY A 168 2.15 17.91 -9.15
C GLY A 168 1.65 16.73 -8.34
N ILE A 169 1.73 16.83 -7.01
CA ILE A 169 1.24 15.82 -6.05
C ILE A 169 -0.24 15.56 -6.28
N ARG A 170 -1.08 16.62 -6.33
CA ARG A 170 -2.52 16.46 -6.58
C ARG A 170 -2.82 15.74 -7.89
N LYS A 171 -2.00 15.97 -8.92
CA LYS A 171 -2.16 15.36 -10.24
C LYS A 171 -1.60 13.94 -10.38
N GLY A 172 -0.85 13.44 -9.41
CA GLY A 172 -0.34 12.06 -9.44
C GLY A 172 1.18 11.89 -9.49
N LEU A 173 1.96 12.98 -9.42
CA LEU A 173 3.42 12.92 -9.38
C LEU A 173 3.93 12.53 -7.99
N TYR A 174 3.69 11.28 -7.62
CA TYR A 174 4.21 10.62 -6.42
C TYR A 174 4.44 9.13 -6.67
N GLY A 175 5.37 8.50 -5.97
CA GLY A 175 5.61 7.07 -6.04
C GLY A 175 6.42 6.51 -4.85
N PRO A 176 6.40 5.19 -4.63
CA PRO A 176 6.98 4.58 -3.44
C PRO A 176 8.48 4.29 -3.61
N VAL A 177 9.22 4.38 -2.52
CA VAL A 177 10.60 3.89 -2.41
C VAL A 177 10.72 2.95 -1.22
N ILE A 178 11.36 1.80 -1.42
CA ILE A 178 11.74 0.90 -0.32
C ILE A 178 13.26 0.84 -0.27
N VAL A 179 13.82 1.06 0.93
CA VAL A 179 15.22 0.75 1.19
C VAL A 179 15.27 -0.42 2.18
N ARG A 180 15.79 -1.55 1.73
CA ARG A 180 15.95 -2.79 2.51
C ARG A 180 17.25 -2.75 3.32
N ARG A 181 17.19 -3.20 4.58
CA ARG A 181 18.38 -3.58 5.34
C ARG A 181 18.72 -5.04 5.04
N LYS A 182 20.01 -5.38 5.02
CA LYS A 182 20.46 -6.78 4.91
C LYS A 182 19.73 -7.64 5.96
N GLY A 183 19.09 -8.71 5.52
CA GLY A 183 18.34 -9.62 6.39
C GLY A 183 16.86 -9.26 6.57
N ASP A 184 16.39 -8.11 6.06
CA ASP A 184 14.96 -7.81 6.02
C ASP A 184 14.21 -8.88 5.23
N VAL A 185 13.05 -9.31 5.74
CA VAL A 185 12.22 -10.31 5.08
C VAL A 185 11.64 -9.72 3.79
N LEU A 186 11.68 -10.49 2.71
CA LEU A 186 11.13 -10.11 1.40
C LEU A 186 9.72 -10.67 1.22
N PRO A 187 8.79 -9.90 0.63
CA PRO A 187 7.43 -10.35 0.36
C PRO A 187 7.31 -11.11 -0.95
N ASP A 188 6.16 -11.73 -1.16
CA ASP A 188 5.75 -12.33 -2.44
C ASP A 188 5.22 -11.27 -3.40
N ALA A 189 4.51 -10.26 -2.86
CA ALA A 189 4.04 -9.09 -3.62
C ALA A 189 4.08 -7.83 -2.75
N THR A 190 4.25 -6.67 -3.40
CA THR A 190 4.18 -5.35 -2.77
C THR A 190 3.09 -4.53 -3.45
N HIS A 191 2.20 -3.95 -2.66
CA HIS A 191 1.13 -3.06 -3.12
C HIS A 191 1.32 -1.67 -2.49
N THR A 192 0.96 -0.63 -3.25
CA THR A 192 1.07 0.75 -2.78
C THR A 192 -0.30 1.40 -2.69
N ILE A 193 -0.58 1.97 -1.52
CA ILE A 193 -1.82 2.67 -1.21
C ILE A 193 -1.45 4.10 -0.82
N VAL A 194 -1.86 5.05 -1.65
CA VAL A 194 -1.64 6.48 -1.41
C VAL A 194 -2.97 7.14 -1.15
N PHE A 195 -3.16 7.68 0.05
CA PHE A 195 -4.25 8.60 0.31
C PHE A 195 -3.81 9.99 -0.14
N ASN A 196 -4.29 10.43 -1.30
CA ASN A 196 -4.00 11.75 -1.84
C ASN A 196 -5.28 12.57 -1.83
N ASP A 197 -5.33 13.57 -0.96
CA ASP A 197 -6.57 14.24 -0.61
C ASP A 197 -7.69 13.20 -0.31
N MET A 198 -8.87 13.32 -0.92
CA MET A 198 -10.01 12.42 -0.70
C MET A 198 -10.02 11.20 -1.65
N THR A 199 -8.87 10.83 -2.20
CA THR A 199 -8.75 9.74 -3.19
C THR A 199 -7.75 8.68 -2.73
N ILE A 200 -7.92 7.46 -3.24
CA ILE A 200 -6.90 6.42 -3.14
C ILE A 200 -6.24 6.29 -4.50
N ASN A 201 -4.94 6.51 -4.59
CA ASN A 201 -4.16 6.44 -5.85
C ASN A 201 -4.78 7.30 -6.98
N ASN A 202 -5.33 8.47 -6.64
CA ASN A 202 -6.07 9.36 -7.56
C ASN A 202 -7.29 8.73 -8.25
N ARG A 203 -7.78 7.59 -7.77
CA ARG A 203 -8.96 6.94 -8.34
C ARG A 203 -10.24 7.64 -7.90
N ALA A 204 -11.28 7.50 -8.71
CA ALA A 204 -12.60 8.00 -8.37
C ALA A 204 -13.16 7.32 -7.11
N PRO A 205 -14.02 7.99 -6.33
CA PRO A 205 -14.72 7.40 -5.20
C PRO A 205 -15.30 6.01 -5.47
N HIS A 206 -15.13 5.09 -4.53
CA HIS A 206 -15.68 3.72 -4.60
C HIS A 206 -15.17 2.87 -5.77
N THR A 207 -13.95 3.11 -6.25
CA THR A 207 -13.34 2.33 -7.35
C THR A 207 -12.07 1.57 -6.94
N GLY A 208 -11.91 1.30 -5.65
CA GLY A 208 -10.73 0.61 -5.10
C GLY A 208 -9.50 1.52 -4.98
N PRO A 209 -8.28 1.02 -5.25
CA PRO A 209 -7.99 -0.22 -5.97
C PRO A 209 -8.19 -1.48 -5.12
N ASP A 210 -8.46 -2.60 -5.78
CA ASP A 210 -8.52 -3.90 -5.13
C ASP A 210 -7.23 -4.68 -5.39
N PHE A 211 -6.80 -5.46 -4.42
CA PHE A 211 -5.60 -6.29 -4.48
C PHE A 211 -5.96 -7.73 -4.19
N GLU A 212 -5.36 -8.66 -4.93
CA GLU A 212 -5.59 -10.09 -4.74
C GLU A 212 -4.39 -10.76 -4.07
N ALA A 213 -4.68 -11.73 -3.22
CA ALA A 213 -3.70 -12.65 -2.66
C ALA A 213 -4.34 -14.04 -2.50
N THR A 214 -3.52 -15.05 -2.22
CA THR A 214 -3.97 -16.36 -1.74
C THR A 214 -3.70 -16.45 -0.25
N VAL A 215 -4.54 -17.18 0.49
CA VAL A 215 -4.27 -17.47 1.92
C VAL A 215 -2.85 -18.02 2.09
N GLY A 216 -2.06 -17.37 2.95
CA GLY A 216 -0.67 -17.72 3.23
C GLY A 216 0.37 -16.87 2.50
N ASP A 217 -0.01 -16.12 1.47
CA ASP A 217 0.92 -15.23 0.75
C ASP A 217 1.46 -14.15 1.70
N ARG A 218 2.76 -13.85 1.59
CA ARG A 218 3.37 -12.73 2.28
C ARG A 218 3.19 -11.46 1.44
N VAL A 219 2.29 -10.59 1.89
CA VAL A 219 1.95 -9.36 1.17
C VAL A 219 2.54 -8.17 1.92
N GLU A 220 3.22 -7.30 1.18
CA GLU A 220 3.74 -6.02 1.66
C GLU A 220 2.86 -4.86 1.21
N ILE A 221 2.58 -3.95 2.13
CA ILE A 221 1.87 -2.70 1.85
C ILE A 221 2.83 -1.54 2.09
N VAL A 222 2.94 -0.66 1.11
CA VAL A 222 3.51 0.68 1.26
C VAL A 222 2.36 1.66 1.32
N MET A 223 2.22 2.36 2.44
CA MET A 223 1.15 3.33 2.67
C MET A 223 1.75 4.73 2.73
N ILE A 224 1.27 5.63 1.86
CA ILE A 224 1.72 7.02 1.76
C ILE A 224 0.50 7.94 1.88
N THR A 225 0.67 9.12 2.45
CA THR A 225 -0.39 10.13 2.51
C THR A 225 0.11 11.45 1.91
N HIS A 226 -0.75 12.14 1.16
CA HIS A 226 -0.47 13.42 0.49
C HIS A 226 -1.73 14.32 0.50
N GLY A 227 -1.53 15.60 0.18
CA GLY A 227 -2.62 16.56 0.05
C GLY A 227 -2.84 17.38 1.32
N GLU A 228 -4.09 17.68 1.64
CA GLU A 228 -4.48 18.64 2.67
C GLU A 228 -5.01 18.01 3.96
N TYR A 229 -5.36 16.72 3.93
CA TYR A 229 -6.12 16.07 5.00
C TYR A 229 -5.28 15.11 5.83
N TYR A 230 -5.66 14.96 7.10
CA TYR A 230 -5.27 13.79 7.88
C TYR A 230 -6.21 12.63 7.56
N HIS A 231 -5.71 11.41 7.71
CA HIS A 231 -6.46 10.17 7.50
C HIS A 231 -6.17 9.17 8.62
N THR A 232 -6.96 8.09 8.67
CA THR A 232 -6.65 6.90 9.46
C THR A 232 -6.71 5.67 8.56
N PHE A 233 -5.57 5.07 8.22
CA PHE A 233 -5.55 3.83 7.42
C PHE A 233 -5.97 2.64 8.30
N HIS A 234 -6.99 1.89 7.88
CA HIS A 234 -7.47 0.69 8.54
C HIS A 234 -7.57 -0.50 7.57
N MET A 235 -7.26 -1.70 8.05
CA MET A 235 -7.39 -2.94 7.29
C MET A 235 -8.07 -4.04 8.11
N HIS A 236 -9.15 -4.59 7.56
CA HIS A 236 -9.96 -5.60 8.24
C HIS A 236 -9.22 -6.94 8.30
N GLY A 237 -9.40 -7.70 9.39
CA GLY A 237 -8.87 -9.05 9.55
C GLY A 237 -7.36 -9.18 9.76
N HIS A 238 -6.60 -8.10 9.56
CA HIS A 238 -5.14 -8.11 9.57
C HIS A 238 -4.59 -7.02 10.50
N ARG A 239 -3.35 -7.20 10.97
CA ARG A 239 -2.66 -6.29 11.91
C ARG A 239 -1.16 -6.33 11.68
N TRP A 240 -0.46 -5.28 12.08
CA TRP A 240 0.99 -5.14 11.94
C TRP A 240 1.60 -4.44 13.16
N ALA A 241 2.93 -4.48 13.29
CA ALA A 241 3.64 -3.74 14.33
C ALA A 241 3.89 -2.28 13.89
N ASP A 242 3.64 -1.31 14.76
CA ASP A 242 3.92 0.12 14.51
C ASP A 242 5.43 0.43 14.68
N ASN A 243 6.25 -0.14 13.80
CA ASN A 243 7.71 0.00 13.77
C ASN A 243 8.22 0.06 12.32
N ARG A 244 9.55 0.06 12.13
CA ARG A 244 10.18 0.23 10.80
C ARG A 244 9.68 -0.76 9.74
N THR A 245 9.52 -2.05 10.09
CA THR A 245 9.24 -3.12 9.11
C THR A 245 7.77 -3.53 9.08
N GLY A 246 6.97 -3.09 10.06
CA GLY A 246 5.65 -3.65 10.29
C GLY A 246 5.64 -5.00 11.01
N ILE A 247 6.81 -5.51 11.41
CA ILE A 247 7.01 -6.86 11.96
C ILE A 247 7.75 -6.74 13.29
N LEU A 248 7.25 -7.37 14.35
CA LEU A 248 7.97 -7.44 15.62
C LEU A 248 9.29 -8.21 15.44
N THR A 249 10.38 -7.67 15.99
CA THR A 249 11.70 -8.30 15.92
C THR A 249 11.83 -9.57 16.77
N GLY A 250 10.94 -9.73 17.75
CA GLY A 250 10.90 -10.86 18.67
C GLY A 250 9.99 -10.56 19.86
N PRO A 251 9.97 -11.42 20.89
CA PRO A 251 9.13 -11.25 22.09
C PRO A 251 9.50 -10.01 22.93
N ASP A 252 10.71 -9.49 22.77
CA ASP A 252 11.21 -8.32 23.51
C ASP A 252 10.88 -6.98 22.82
N ASP A 253 10.25 -7.02 21.64
CA ASP A 253 9.88 -5.81 20.89
C ASP A 253 8.61 -5.19 21.50
N PRO A 254 8.67 -3.97 22.07
CA PRO A 254 7.54 -3.35 22.74
C PRO A 254 6.60 -2.58 21.78
N SER A 255 6.85 -2.64 20.48
CA SER A 255 6.05 -1.91 19.49
C SER A 255 4.58 -2.30 19.57
N ARG A 256 3.70 -1.32 19.46
CA ARG A 256 2.25 -1.57 19.46
C ARG A 256 1.89 -2.40 18.23
N VAL A 257 1.10 -3.45 18.40
CA VAL A 257 0.44 -4.14 17.28
C VAL A 257 -0.88 -3.43 17.01
N ILE A 258 -1.09 -3.01 15.77
CA ILE A 258 -2.20 -2.15 15.34
C ILE A 258 -2.83 -2.67 14.04
N ASP A 259 -4.08 -2.28 13.81
CA ASP A 259 -4.80 -2.45 12.55
C ASP A 259 -5.30 -1.10 11.99
N ASN A 260 -5.04 -0.01 12.70
CA ASN A 260 -5.46 1.35 12.36
C ASN A 260 -4.35 2.35 12.72
N LYS A 261 -4.01 3.26 11.78
CA LYS A 261 -2.94 4.26 11.96
C LYS A 261 -3.34 5.62 11.39
N ILE A 262 -3.22 6.68 12.20
CA ILE A 262 -3.36 8.06 11.72
C ILE A 262 -2.16 8.46 10.85
N THR A 263 -2.41 9.18 9.77
CA THR A 263 -1.40 9.73 8.85
C THR A 263 -1.76 11.13 8.40
N GLY A 264 -0.75 11.95 8.12
CA GLY A 264 -0.88 13.26 7.50
C GLY A 264 -0.07 13.39 6.21
N PRO A 265 -0.12 14.56 5.55
CA PRO A 265 0.59 14.77 4.29
C PRO A 265 2.10 14.51 4.40
N ALA A 266 2.63 13.79 3.42
CA ALA A 266 3.98 13.26 3.31
C ALA A 266 4.38 12.14 4.30
N ASP A 267 3.48 11.68 5.17
CA ASP A 267 3.75 10.48 5.96
C ASP A 267 3.87 9.25 5.06
N SER A 268 4.81 8.38 5.40
CA SER A 268 4.94 7.05 4.79
C SER A 268 5.31 6.00 5.84
N PHE A 269 4.70 4.83 5.68
CA PHE A 269 5.03 3.64 6.45
C PHE A 269 4.75 2.40 5.60
N GLY A 270 5.16 1.24 6.09
CA GLY A 270 4.81 -0.01 5.44
C GLY A 270 4.91 -1.18 6.38
N PHE A 271 4.36 -2.29 5.94
CA PHE A 271 4.27 -3.49 6.74
C PHE A 271 4.09 -4.73 5.85
N GLN A 272 4.35 -5.89 6.42
CA GLN A 272 4.04 -7.17 5.79
C GLN A 272 3.06 -7.96 6.65
N ILE A 273 2.15 -8.65 5.98
CA ILE A 273 1.19 -9.57 6.58
C ILE A 273 1.26 -10.93 5.90
N ILE A 274 0.80 -11.96 6.59
CA ILE A 274 0.43 -13.22 5.97
C ILE A 274 -1.07 -13.15 5.65
N ALA A 275 -1.41 -13.22 4.37
CA ALA A 275 -2.78 -13.05 3.90
C ALA A 275 -3.71 -14.11 4.52
N GLY A 276 -4.77 -13.66 5.20
CA GLY A 276 -5.74 -14.55 5.85
C GLY A 276 -5.23 -15.29 7.09
N GLU A 277 -4.09 -14.88 7.68
CA GLU A 277 -3.55 -15.55 8.87
C GLU A 277 -4.54 -15.52 10.05
N GLY A 278 -4.95 -16.69 10.50
CA GLY A 278 -5.92 -16.85 11.60
C GLY A 278 -7.36 -16.43 11.28
N VAL A 279 -7.63 -15.89 10.08
CA VAL A 279 -8.95 -15.37 9.68
C VAL A 279 -9.50 -15.99 8.39
N GLY A 280 -8.65 -16.59 7.56
CA GLY A 280 -9.03 -17.27 6.33
C GLY A 280 -9.25 -16.36 5.12
N ALA A 281 -9.79 -16.97 4.05
CA ALA A 281 -10.13 -16.28 2.80
C ALA A 281 -11.35 -15.36 2.98
N GLY A 282 -11.39 -14.26 2.21
CA GLY A 282 -12.47 -13.27 2.26
C GLY A 282 -12.15 -12.01 1.47
N ALA A 283 -13.19 -11.22 1.19
CA ALA A 283 -13.05 -9.85 0.68
C ALA A 283 -12.85 -8.90 1.86
N TRP A 284 -11.60 -8.73 2.29
CA TRP A 284 -11.25 -7.93 3.46
C TRP A 284 -11.15 -6.46 3.09
N MET A 285 -11.97 -5.60 3.67
CA MET A 285 -11.92 -4.17 3.38
C MET A 285 -10.63 -3.53 3.91
N TYR A 286 -10.11 -2.56 3.17
CA TYR A 286 -9.25 -1.52 3.72
C TYR A 286 -9.85 -0.17 3.38
N HIS A 287 -9.75 0.79 4.29
CA HIS A 287 -10.35 2.10 4.09
C HIS A 287 -9.74 3.16 4.99
N CYS A 288 -10.01 4.43 4.66
CA CYS A 288 -9.86 5.51 5.61
C CYS A 288 -10.92 5.35 6.72
N HIS A 289 -10.55 5.42 8.00
CA HIS A 289 -11.48 5.26 9.13
C HIS A 289 -12.02 6.61 9.66
N VAL A 290 -11.71 7.72 8.99
CA VAL A 290 -12.50 8.94 9.16
C VAL A 290 -13.86 8.69 8.49
N GLN A 291 -14.94 8.70 9.27
CA GLN A 291 -16.24 8.18 8.81
C GLN A 291 -16.73 8.79 7.49
N SER A 292 -16.66 10.12 7.36
CA SER A 292 -17.04 10.78 6.11
C SER A 292 -16.16 10.39 4.93
N HIS A 293 -14.89 10.08 5.15
CA HIS A 293 -13.96 9.70 4.09
C HIS A 293 -14.28 8.30 3.55
N SER A 294 -14.59 7.33 4.42
CA SER A 294 -15.06 6.01 3.99
C SER A 294 -16.40 6.10 3.25
N ASP A 295 -17.35 6.88 3.79
CA ASP A 295 -18.68 7.04 3.18
C ASP A 295 -18.59 7.70 1.80
N MET A 296 -17.59 8.57 1.59
CA MET A 296 -17.28 9.22 0.31
C MET A 296 -16.36 8.40 -0.59
N GLY A 297 -16.05 7.14 -0.24
CA GLY A 297 -15.45 6.19 -1.16
C GLY A 297 -13.95 5.99 -1.07
N MET A 298 -13.29 6.42 0.01
CA MET A 298 -11.92 6.01 0.33
C MET A 298 -11.90 4.56 0.88
N VAL A 299 -12.24 3.61 0.00
CA VAL A 299 -12.38 2.18 0.31
C VAL A 299 -11.82 1.35 -0.85
N GLY A 300 -11.15 0.26 -0.53
CA GLY A 300 -10.84 -0.82 -1.47
C GLY A 300 -10.88 -2.19 -0.79
N LEU A 301 -10.67 -3.25 -1.57
CA LEU A 301 -10.71 -4.62 -1.10
C LEU A 301 -9.35 -5.30 -1.19
N PHE A 302 -8.96 -5.98 -0.12
CA PHE A 302 -7.93 -7.00 -0.11
C PHE A 302 -8.61 -8.37 -0.25
N LEU A 303 -8.65 -8.85 -1.49
CA LEU A 303 -9.32 -10.06 -1.94
C LEU A 303 -8.42 -11.28 -1.68
N VAL A 304 -8.58 -11.91 -0.51
CA VAL A 304 -7.81 -13.09 -0.12
C VAL A 304 -8.58 -14.35 -0.57
N LYS A 305 -8.04 -15.02 -1.59
CA LYS A 305 -8.59 -16.24 -2.19
C LYS A 305 -8.16 -17.49 -1.42
N LYS A 306 -9.02 -18.50 -1.43
CA LYS A 306 -8.64 -19.88 -1.06
C LYS A 306 -7.64 -20.45 -2.09
N PRO A 307 -6.97 -21.58 -1.78
CA PRO A 307 -6.10 -22.27 -2.73
C PRO A 307 -6.80 -22.71 -4.04
N ASP A 308 -8.13 -22.88 -4.01
CA ASP A 308 -8.93 -23.20 -5.20
C ASP A 308 -9.35 -21.96 -6.03
N GLY A 309 -8.88 -20.77 -5.63
CA GLY A 309 -9.17 -19.50 -6.30
C GLY A 309 -10.47 -18.81 -5.86
N THR A 310 -11.28 -19.42 -4.99
CA THR A 310 -12.58 -18.86 -4.58
C THR A 310 -12.48 -17.90 -3.39
N ILE A 311 -13.42 -16.95 -3.29
CA ILE A 311 -13.57 -16.04 -2.15
C ILE A 311 -14.95 -16.30 -1.50
N PRO A 312 -15.02 -16.63 -0.19
CA PRO A 312 -16.29 -16.88 0.49
C PRO A 312 -17.25 -15.69 0.43
N GLY A 313 -18.49 -15.91 -0.02
CA GLY A 313 -19.55 -14.89 -0.01
C GLY A 313 -19.30 -13.68 -0.91
N TYR A 314 -18.30 -13.75 -1.79
CA TYR A 314 -17.99 -12.72 -2.76
C TYR A 314 -18.04 -13.32 -4.16
N GLU A 315 -19.14 -13.04 -4.84
CA GLU A 315 -19.27 -13.31 -6.27
C GLU A 315 -18.59 -12.15 -7.02
N PRO A 316 -17.71 -12.40 -7.99
CA PRO A 316 -17.15 -11.32 -8.79
C PRO A 316 -18.31 -10.55 -9.44
N HIS A 317 -18.46 -9.28 -9.09
CA HIS A 317 -19.35 -8.42 -9.85
C HIS A 317 -18.72 -8.24 -11.23
N ASP A 318 -19.35 -8.82 -12.26
CA ASP A 318 -19.04 -8.49 -13.64
C ASP A 318 -19.24 -6.97 -13.81
N HIS A 319 -18.16 -6.19 -13.77
CA HIS A 319 -18.09 -4.89 -14.42
C HIS A 319 -17.94 -5.09 -15.94
N GLY A 320 -18.73 -6.00 -16.50
CA GLY A 320 -18.96 -6.12 -17.93
C GLY A 320 -19.99 -5.08 -18.30
N GLY A 321 -19.54 -3.99 -18.92
CA GLY A 321 -20.42 -3.08 -19.63
C GLY A 321 -21.41 -3.88 -20.46
N THR A 322 -22.68 -3.51 -20.35
CA THR A 322 -23.80 -4.10 -21.08
C THR A 322 -23.44 -4.25 -22.56
N ALA A 323 -23.03 -5.45 -22.95
CA ALA A 323 -23.14 -5.90 -24.31
C ALA A 323 -24.64 -5.98 -24.58
N ALA A 324 -25.20 -4.87 -25.04
CA ALA A 324 -26.53 -4.81 -25.59
C ALA A 324 -26.61 -5.90 -26.67
N LYS A 325 -27.28 -7.01 -26.36
CA LYS A 325 -27.83 -7.90 -27.36
C LYS A 325 -28.78 -7.04 -28.18
N SER A 326 -28.30 -6.54 -29.32
CA SER A 326 -29.15 -5.95 -30.34
C SER A 326 -30.07 -7.06 -30.84
N ALA A 327 -31.28 -7.12 -30.30
CA ALA A 327 -32.38 -7.78 -30.96
C ALA A 327 -32.60 -7.04 -32.28
N ALA A 328 -32.29 -7.72 -33.39
CA ALA A 328 -32.64 -7.23 -34.71
C ALA A 328 -34.18 -7.16 -34.80
N PRO A 329 -34.76 -6.06 -35.29
CA PRO A 329 -36.18 -6.02 -35.59
C PRO A 329 -36.46 -6.88 -36.83
N ASP A 330 -37.48 -7.73 -36.72
CA ASP A 330 -38.03 -8.52 -37.82
C ASP A 330 -38.39 -7.60 -38.99
N ALA A 331 -37.68 -7.76 -40.11
CA ALA A 331 -38.05 -7.18 -41.39
C ALA A 331 -38.96 -8.18 -42.12
N GLU A 332 -40.23 -7.82 -42.25
CA GLU A 332 -41.19 -8.47 -43.14
C GLU A 332 -40.63 -8.57 -44.57
N ALA A 333 -40.64 -9.79 -45.11
CA ALA A 333 -40.36 -10.06 -46.51
C ALA A 333 -41.54 -9.61 -47.39
N PRO A 334 -41.31 -8.94 -48.54
CA PRO A 334 -42.40 -8.59 -49.45
C PRO A 334 -42.87 -9.81 -50.24
N ALA A 335 -44.19 -9.90 -50.39
CA ALA A 335 -44.90 -10.90 -51.16
C ALA A 335 -44.49 -10.89 -52.64
N GLN A 336 -44.16 -12.07 -53.18
CA GLN A 336 -44.12 -12.33 -54.61
C GLN A 336 -45.56 -12.35 -55.16
N GLU A 337 -45.93 -11.34 -55.95
CA GLU A 337 -47.11 -11.39 -56.80
C GLU A 337 -46.67 -11.74 -58.23
N HIS A 338 -47.00 -12.97 -58.64
CA HIS A 338 -46.96 -13.41 -60.03
C HIS A 338 -48.01 -12.64 -60.85
N ARG A 339 -47.60 -12.00 -61.95
CA ARG A 339 -48.50 -11.67 -63.06
C ARG A 339 -48.00 -12.28 -64.36
N HIS A 340 -48.87 -13.11 -64.92
CA HIS A 340 -48.87 -13.60 -66.28
C HIS A 340 -49.33 -12.49 -67.27
N GLU A 341 -48.70 -12.51 -68.44
CA GLU A 341 -49.25 -12.28 -69.80
C GLU A 341 -50.44 -11.31 -69.98
N HIS A 342 -50.19 -10.13 -70.58
CA HIS A 342 -50.40 -9.85 -72.01
C HIS A 342 -50.05 -8.42 -72.37
#